data_AF-A0A2U8W7K1-F1
#
_entry.id   AF-A0A2U8W7K1-F1
#
_cell.length_a   1.000
_cell.length_b   1.000
_cell.length_c   1.000
_cell.angle_alpha   90.00
_cell.angle_beta   90.00
_cell.angle_gamma   90.00
#
_symmetry.space_group_name_H-M   'P 1'
#
loop_
_entity.id
_entity.type
_entity.pdbx_description
1 polymer ?
#
loop_
_entity_poly.entity_id
_entity_poly.type
_entity_poly.pdbx_seq_one_letter_code
_entity_poly.pdbx_strand_id
1 'polypeptide(L)'
;MTGPGRNGRRSDRAGAARVLLAAAAILALPLAAPASAQGESGAKGAPIKLQLNRLEATGEACRTYLLVDNGRGPALKSLKVDLFAFDTEGVAQKRVAVELGPLAEKKTSVKIFDFAGIACPKIGRVLLNDVLACEGGEASREGCLERTETESKASVPFDR
;
A
#
# COMPACT_ATOMS: atom_id res chain seq x y z
N MET A 1 25.65 -13.40 79.71
CA MET A 1 26.52 -14.27 80.55
C MET A 1 26.34 -15.70 80.07
N THR A 2 27.44 -16.47 80.05
CA THR A 2 27.55 -17.91 79.71
C THR A 2 27.10 -18.30 78.31
N GLY A 3 27.91 -18.82 77.40
CA GLY A 3 29.14 -19.62 77.52
C GLY A 3 29.02 -20.79 76.51
N PRO A 4 30.07 -21.12 75.75
CA PRO A 4 30.00 -21.99 74.58
C PRO A 4 30.19 -23.48 74.93
N GLY A 5 29.81 -24.38 74.02
CA GLY A 5 30.02 -25.82 74.21
C GLY A 5 30.10 -26.62 72.91
N ARG A 6 31.28 -26.61 72.28
CA ARG A 6 31.68 -27.61 71.28
C ARG A 6 32.06 -28.91 71.99
N ASN A 7 31.55 -30.05 71.55
CA ASN A 7 32.22 -31.36 71.61
C ASN A 7 31.41 -32.38 70.78
N GLY A 8 31.97 -33.30 70.01
CA GLY A 8 33.36 -33.75 69.98
C GLY A 8 33.70 -34.61 68.75
N ARG A 9 34.99 -34.86 68.67
CA ARG A 9 35.77 -35.63 67.69
C ARG A 9 35.33 -37.10 67.55
N ARG A 10 35.53 -37.67 66.36
CA ARG A 10 36.69 -38.52 65.96
C ARG A 10 36.43 -38.99 64.51
N SER A 11 37.27 -38.63 63.54
CA SER A 11 38.63 -39.15 63.26
C SER A 11 38.61 -40.58 62.72
N ASP A 12 38.76 -40.62 61.39
CA ASP A 12 39.64 -41.46 60.59
C ASP A 12 39.33 -42.95 60.41
N ARG A 13 39.07 -43.30 59.14
CA ARG A 13 39.83 -44.25 58.30
C ARG A 13 39.22 -44.22 56.90
N ALA A 14 39.95 -43.68 55.92
CA ALA A 14 40.91 -44.39 55.07
C ALA A 14 40.25 -44.98 53.82
N GLY A 15 40.91 -44.81 52.68
CA GLY A 15 40.65 -45.61 51.48
C GLY A 15 40.10 -44.80 50.32
N ALA A 16 41.02 -44.30 49.50
CA ALA A 16 40.75 -43.75 48.19
C ALA A 16 40.10 -44.80 47.25
N ALA A 17 39.11 -44.38 46.49
CA ALA A 17 38.89 -44.91 45.15
C ALA A 17 38.17 -43.85 44.31
N ARG A 18 38.87 -43.38 43.28
CA ARG A 18 38.37 -42.43 42.28
C ARG A 18 37.29 -43.09 41.46
N VAL A 19 36.09 -42.49 41.41
CA VAL A 19 35.15 -42.68 40.30
C VAL A 19 34.67 -41.30 39.88
N LEU A 20 35.23 -40.82 38.77
CA LEU A 20 34.75 -39.66 38.02
C LEU A 20 33.57 -40.12 37.18
N LEU A 21 32.38 -39.56 37.39
CA LEU A 21 31.37 -39.41 36.34
C LEU A 21 30.48 -38.19 36.63
N ALA A 22 30.24 -37.43 35.58
CA ALA A 22 29.87 -36.03 35.55
C ALA A 22 28.36 -35.77 35.37
N ALA A 23 28.02 -34.48 35.41
CA ALA A 23 26.75 -33.82 34.99
C ALA A 23 25.56 -33.93 35.98
N ALA A 24 24.68 -32.93 36.13
CA ALA A 24 24.31 -31.83 35.25
C ALA A 24 23.82 -30.60 36.06
N ALA A 25 24.23 -29.39 35.65
CA ALA A 25 23.66 -28.12 36.11
C ALA A 25 22.49 -27.72 35.20
N ILE A 26 21.29 -27.56 35.76
CA ILE A 26 20.09 -27.09 35.03
C ILE A 26 20.00 -25.57 35.17
N LEU A 27 20.42 -24.84 34.13
CA LEU A 27 20.10 -23.41 33.95
C LEU A 27 18.77 -23.30 33.19
N ALA A 28 17.77 -22.67 33.80
CA ALA A 28 16.52 -22.30 33.13
C ALA A 28 16.73 -21.02 32.31
N LEU A 29 16.59 -21.10 30.99
CA LEU A 29 16.53 -19.94 30.08
C LEU A 29 15.06 -19.57 29.81
N PRO A 30 14.65 -18.29 29.90
CA PRO A 30 13.36 -17.86 29.40
C PRO A 30 13.40 -17.72 27.87
N LEU A 31 12.51 -18.43 27.18
CA LEU A 31 12.27 -18.29 25.73
C LEU A 31 11.57 -16.94 25.46
N ALA A 32 12.29 -16.00 24.87
CA ALA A 32 11.67 -14.87 24.17
C ALA A 32 11.19 -15.34 22.79
N ALA A 33 9.88 -15.42 22.60
CA ALA A 33 9.28 -15.68 21.28
C ALA A 33 9.30 -14.39 20.44
N PRO A 34 9.74 -14.42 19.17
CA PRO A 34 9.56 -13.30 18.27
C PRO A 34 8.09 -13.27 17.82
N ALA A 35 7.39 -12.18 18.13
CA ALA A 35 6.10 -11.88 17.53
C ALA A 35 6.34 -11.43 16.07
N SER A 36 6.18 -12.33 15.12
CA SER A 36 6.14 -11.98 13.70
C SER A 36 4.81 -11.29 13.40
N ALA A 37 4.82 -9.96 13.32
CA ALA A 37 3.77 -9.21 12.66
C ALA A 37 3.84 -9.52 11.16
N GLN A 38 3.02 -10.47 10.68
CA GLN A 38 2.79 -10.64 9.26
C GLN A 38 1.97 -9.44 8.79
N GLY A 39 2.64 -8.47 8.17
CA GLY A 39 1.96 -7.52 7.31
C GLY A 39 1.28 -8.30 6.19
N GLU A 40 -0.04 -8.27 6.14
CA GLU A 40 -0.83 -8.74 5.00
C GLU A 40 -0.47 -7.89 3.78
N SER A 41 0.59 -8.26 3.07
CA SER A 41 0.68 -7.96 1.65
C SER A 41 -0.22 -8.96 0.93
N GLY A 42 -1.54 -8.74 1.04
CA GLY A 42 -2.50 -9.33 0.12
C GLY A 42 -2.04 -9.02 -1.30
N ALA A 43 -2.02 -10.02 -2.18
CA ALA A 43 -1.58 -9.85 -3.55
C ALA A 43 -2.31 -8.64 -4.17
N LYS A 44 -1.57 -7.55 -4.42
CA LYS A 44 -2.13 -6.36 -5.09
C LYS A 44 -2.81 -6.84 -6.37
N GLY A 45 -4.12 -6.66 -6.46
CA GLY A 45 -4.89 -7.03 -7.65
C GLY A 45 -4.27 -6.39 -8.90
N ALA A 46 -4.54 -6.95 -10.08
CA ALA A 46 -3.93 -6.47 -11.32
C ALA A 46 -4.13 -4.94 -11.51
N PRO A 47 -3.08 -4.21 -11.95
CA PRO A 47 -3.12 -2.75 -11.98
C PRO A 47 -4.13 -2.24 -13.00
N ILE A 48 -4.76 -1.10 -12.66
CA ILE A 48 -5.56 -0.29 -13.59
C ILE A 48 -4.71 0.92 -13.94
N LYS A 49 -4.30 1.06 -15.20
CA LYS A 49 -3.45 2.19 -15.59
C LYS A 49 -4.29 3.30 -16.19
N LEU A 50 -4.14 4.50 -15.65
CA LEU A 50 -4.76 5.72 -16.16
C LEU A 50 -3.65 6.60 -16.75
N GLN A 51 -3.74 6.87 -18.04
CA GLN A 51 -2.78 7.72 -18.74
C GLN A 51 -3.45 9.01 -19.20
N LEU A 52 -2.97 10.14 -18.70
CA LEU A 52 -3.32 11.45 -19.24
C LEU A 52 -2.67 11.59 -20.62
N ASN A 53 -3.45 11.41 -21.68
CA ASN A 53 -2.91 11.23 -23.03
C ASN A 53 -2.80 12.56 -23.79
N ARG A 54 -3.83 13.40 -23.73
CA ARG A 54 -3.89 14.68 -24.44
C ARG A 54 -4.79 15.68 -23.72
N LEU A 55 -4.36 16.93 -23.74
CA LEU A 55 -5.17 18.11 -23.41
C LEU A 55 -5.39 18.92 -24.69
N GLU A 56 -6.62 19.31 -24.97
CA GLU A 56 -7.01 20.03 -26.19
C GLU A 56 -7.95 21.19 -25.85
N ALA A 57 -7.62 22.38 -26.35
CA ALA A 57 -8.45 23.56 -26.10
C ALA A 57 -9.82 23.40 -26.78
N THR A 58 -10.89 23.67 -26.04
CA THR A 58 -12.26 23.68 -26.57
C THR A 58 -13.05 24.84 -25.95
N GLY A 59 -13.06 25.99 -26.65
CA GLY A 59 -13.61 27.23 -26.10
C GLY A 59 -12.91 27.60 -24.78
N GLU A 60 -13.69 27.81 -23.72
CA GLU A 60 -13.21 28.12 -22.37
C GLU A 60 -12.93 26.87 -21.51
N ALA A 61 -13.09 25.67 -22.07
CA ALA A 61 -12.82 24.41 -21.40
C ALA A 61 -11.53 23.75 -21.92
N CYS A 62 -11.01 22.84 -21.12
CA CYS A 62 -9.92 21.97 -21.53
C CYS A 62 -10.42 20.53 -21.71
N ARG A 63 -10.46 20.09 -22.97
CA ARG A 63 -10.80 18.71 -23.31
C ARG A 63 -9.65 17.79 -22.95
N THR A 64 -9.98 16.74 -22.21
CA THR A 64 -9.03 15.78 -21.67
C THR A 64 -9.29 14.41 -22.25
N TYR A 65 -8.25 13.80 -22.79
CA TYR A 65 -8.23 12.42 -23.27
C TYR A 65 -7.50 11.58 -22.24
N LEU A 66 -8.23 10.69 -21.56
CA LEU A 66 -7.69 9.77 -20.58
C LEU A 66 -7.74 8.35 -21.14
N LEU A 67 -6.58 7.73 -21.31
CA LEU A 67 -6.50 6.32 -21.68
C LEU A 67 -6.60 5.47 -20.41
N VAL A 68 -7.43 4.44 -20.45
CA VAL A 68 -7.70 3.50 -19.37
C VAL A 68 -7.31 2.12 -19.84
N ASP A 69 -6.29 1.52 -19.22
CA ASP A 69 -5.82 0.17 -19.52
C ASP A 69 -6.20 -0.78 -18.37
N ASN A 70 -7.16 -1.67 -18.65
CA ASN A 70 -7.58 -2.78 -17.80
C ASN A 70 -7.07 -4.13 -18.34
N GLY A 71 -5.92 -4.12 -19.03
CA GLY A 71 -5.33 -5.24 -19.76
C GLY A 71 -5.09 -6.51 -18.94
N ARG A 72 -4.91 -6.34 -17.62
CA ARG A 72 -4.55 -7.41 -16.68
C ARG A 72 -5.64 -7.71 -15.64
N GLY A 73 -6.69 -6.88 -15.58
CA GLY A 73 -7.74 -6.96 -14.57
C GLY A 73 -9.03 -7.62 -15.06
N PRO A 74 -9.93 -7.99 -14.11
CA PRO A 74 -11.27 -8.45 -14.45
C PRO A 74 -12.11 -7.30 -15.05
N ALA A 75 -13.22 -7.65 -15.68
CA ALA A 75 -14.18 -6.63 -16.13
C ALA A 75 -14.75 -5.83 -14.94
N LEU A 76 -14.83 -4.51 -15.11
CA LEU A 76 -15.46 -3.59 -14.18
C LEU A 76 -16.70 -2.98 -14.82
N LYS A 77 -17.83 -3.02 -14.11
CA LYS A 77 -19.08 -2.37 -14.51
C LYS A 77 -19.00 -0.86 -14.33
N SER A 78 -18.38 -0.41 -13.23
CA SER A 78 -18.12 1.01 -12.95
C SER A 78 -16.69 1.18 -12.41
N LEU A 79 -16.06 2.26 -12.84
CA LEU A 79 -14.85 2.82 -12.23
C LEU A 79 -15.00 4.33 -12.29
N LYS A 80 -15.53 4.92 -11.22
CA LYS A 80 -15.71 6.37 -11.13
C LYS A 80 -14.58 6.98 -10.33
N VAL A 81 -13.86 7.92 -10.93
CA VAL A 81 -12.70 8.58 -10.30
C VAL A 81 -12.98 10.06 -10.01
N ASP A 82 -12.32 10.58 -8.99
CA ASP A 82 -12.32 12.00 -8.62
C ASP A 82 -11.01 12.63 -9.08
N LEU A 83 -11.09 13.59 -10.00
CA LEU A 83 -9.92 14.25 -10.59
C LEU A 83 -9.92 15.73 -10.27
N PHE A 84 -8.73 16.26 -10.01
CA PHE A 84 -8.51 17.70 -9.87
C PHE A 84 -7.54 18.21 -10.93
N ALA A 85 -7.89 19.34 -11.55
CA ALA A 85 -6.94 20.16 -12.29
C ALA A 85 -6.43 21.25 -11.36
N PHE A 86 -5.11 21.33 -11.25
CA PHE A 86 -4.41 22.41 -10.56
C PHE A 86 -3.81 23.35 -11.58
N ASP A 87 -3.67 24.62 -11.22
CA ASP A 87 -2.96 25.58 -12.06
C ASP A 87 -1.44 25.43 -11.99
N THR A 88 -0.74 26.30 -12.70
CA THR A 88 0.73 26.37 -12.75
C THR A 88 1.36 26.80 -11.42
N GLU A 89 0.58 27.31 -10.47
CA GLU A 89 1.03 27.67 -9.12
C GLU A 89 0.72 26.55 -8.11
N GLY A 90 0.11 25.46 -8.56
CA GLY A 90 -0.24 24.32 -7.71
C GLY A 90 -1.52 24.53 -6.90
N VAL A 91 -2.39 25.47 -7.30
CA VAL A 91 -3.69 25.71 -6.65
C VAL A 91 -4.78 24.93 -7.37
N ALA A 92 -5.65 24.26 -6.61
CA ALA A 92 -6.76 23.48 -7.16
C ALA A 92 -7.78 24.42 -7.83
N GLN A 93 -8.05 24.20 -9.12
CA GLN A 93 -8.95 25.05 -9.90
C GLN A 93 -10.28 24.38 -10.24
N LYS A 94 -10.22 23.09 -10.63
CA LYS A 94 -11.40 22.33 -11.04
C LYS A 94 -11.37 20.93 -10.48
N ARG A 95 -12.55 20.46 -10.07
CA ARG A 95 -12.82 19.07 -9.68
C ARG A 95 -13.82 18.46 -10.66
N VAL A 96 -13.56 17.24 -11.11
CA VAL A 96 -14.49 16.48 -11.94
C VAL A 96 -14.56 15.03 -11.47
N ALA A 97 -15.78 14.49 -11.40
CA ALA A 97 -16.01 13.07 -11.21
C ALA A 97 -16.23 12.42 -12.56
N VAL A 98 -15.40 11.45 -12.95
CA VAL A 98 -15.41 10.84 -14.29
C VAL A 98 -15.75 9.36 -14.19
N GLU A 99 -16.77 8.92 -14.92
CA GLU A 99 -17.08 7.49 -15.08
C GLU A 99 -16.22 6.88 -16.20
N LEU A 100 -15.25 6.06 -15.80
CA LEU A 100 -14.36 5.33 -16.71
C LEU A 100 -14.93 3.98 -17.12
N GLY A 101 -15.88 3.43 -16.36
CA GLY A 101 -16.61 2.23 -16.72
C GLY A 101 -17.56 2.40 -17.91
N PRO A 102 -18.11 1.30 -18.43
CA PRO A 102 -17.68 -0.08 -18.17
C PRO A 102 -16.29 -0.36 -18.80
N LEU A 103 -15.49 -1.15 -18.11
CA LEU A 103 -14.18 -1.64 -18.56
C LEU A 103 -14.26 -3.14 -18.79
N ALA A 104 -14.15 -3.57 -20.05
CA ALA A 104 -14.05 -5.00 -20.34
C ALA A 104 -12.71 -5.56 -19.82
N GLU A 105 -12.66 -6.87 -19.61
CA GLU A 105 -11.38 -7.54 -19.36
C GLU A 105 -10.43 -7.35 -20.54
N LYS A 106 -9.13 -7.23 -20.24
CA LYS A 106 -8.07 -7.21 -21.26
C LYS A 106 -8.23 -6.12 -22.32
N LYS A 107 -8.91 -5.03 -21.98
CA LYS A 107 -9.22 -3.93 -22.91
C LYS A 107 -8.58 -2.62 -22.47
N THR A 108 -8.07 -1.90 -23.46
CA THR A 108 -7.70 -0.50 -23.35
C THR A 108 -8.80 0.36 -23.99
N SER A 109 -9.16 1.48 -23.35
CA SER A 109 -10.16 2.41 -23.86
C SER A 109 -9.73 3.85 -23.64
N VAL A 110 -10.32 4.78 -24.39
CA VAL A 110 -10.09 6.23 -24.19
C VAL A 110 -11.39 6.86 -23.72
N LYS A 111 -11.30 7.68 -22.69
CA LYS A 111 -12.37 8.49 -22.13
C LYS A 111 -12.07 9.95 -22.40
N ILE A 112 -13.08 10.67 -22.89
CA ILE A 112 -12.98 12.08 -23.24
C ILE A 112 -13.95 12.84 -22.35
N PHE A 113 -13.46 13.85 -21.65
CA PHE A 113 -14.25 14.74 -20.80
C PHE A 113 -13.62 16.13 -20.78
N ASP A 114 -14.37 17.14 -20.34
CA ASP A 114 -13.91 18.52 -20.35
C ASP A 114 -13.75 19.04 -18.90
N PHE A 115 -12.62 19.67 -18.59
CA PHE A 115 -12.50 20.56 -17.44
C PHE A 115 -13.11 21.92 -17.81
N ALA A 116 -14.36 22.14 -17.43
CA ALA A 116 -15.09 23.35 -17.78
C ALA A 116 -14.60 24.60 -17.04
N GLY A 117 -14.46 25.72 -17.76
CA GLY A 117 -14.07 27.01 -17.19
C GLY A 117 -12.61 27.07 -16.73
N ILE A 118 -11.73 26.30 -17.36
CA ILE A 118 -10.28 26.43 -17.28
C ILE A 118 -9.67 26.14 -18.66
N ALA A 119 -8.88 27.07 -19.17
CA ALA A 119 -8.16 26.88 -20.43
C ALA A 119 -6.97 25.91 -20.25
N CYS A 120 -6.70 25.06 -21.24
CA CYS A 120 -5.61 24.07 -21.12
C CYS A 120 -4.24 24.64 -20.73
N PRO A 121 -3.78 25.81 -21.25
CA PRO A 121 -2.49 26.38 -20.83
C PRO A 121 -2.43 26.81 -19.36
N LYS A 122 -3.58 26.88 -18.67
CA LYS A 122 -3.67 27.19 -17.24
C LYS A 122 -3.57 25.96 -16.36
N ILE A 123 -3.66 24.74 -16.90
CA ILE A 123 -3.50 23.51 -16.13
C ILE A 123 -2.00 23.24 -15.95
N GLY A 124 -1.53 23.18 -14.71
CA GLY A 124 -0.16 22.83 -14.35
C GLY A 124 0.01 21.35 -13.98
N ARG A 125 -1.02 20.70 -13.46
CA ARG A 125 -1.07 19.25 -13.20
C ARG A 125 -2.49 18.72 -13.09
N VAL A 126 -2.65 17.42 -13.27
CA VAL A 126 -3.87 16.69 -12.94
C VAL A 126 -3.58 15.73 -11.78
N LEU A 127 -4.50 15.62 -10.82
CA LEU A 127 -4.42 14.72 -9.68
C LEU A 127 -5.58 13.73 -9.72
N LEU A 128 -5.30 12.45 -9.55
CA LEU A 128 -6.28 11.45 -9.15
C LEU A 128 -6.47 11.52 -7.64
N ASN A 129 -7.53 12.18 -7.19
CA ASN A 129 -7.77 12.40 -5.76
C ASN A 129 -8.36 11.16 -5.07
N ASP A 130 -9.31 10.47 -5.71
CA ASP A 130 -9.97 9.29 -5.13
C ASP A 130 -10.60 8.41 -6.22
N VAL A 131 -10.96 7.18 -5.85
CA VAL A 131 -11.95 6.37 -6.56
C VAL A 131 -13.27 6.52 -5.82
N LEU A 132 -14.30 7.03 -6.49
CA LEU A 132 -15.63 7.27 -5.92
C LEU A 132 -16.53 6.03 -5.98
N ALA A 133 -16.35 5.19 -7.00
CA ALA A 133 -17.05 3.92 -7.15
C ALA A 133 -16.19 2.93 -7.93
N CYS A 134 -16.22 1.66 -7.52
CA CYS A 134 -15.65 0.57 -8.29
C CYS A 134 -16.53 -0.66 -8.14
N GLU A 135 -17.09 -1.14 -9.24
CA GLU A 135 -18.04 -2.26 -9.24
C GLU A 135 -17.65 -3.29 -10.29
N GLY A 136 -17.67 -4.58 -9.94
CA GLY A 136 -17.41 -5.69 -10.85
C GLY A 136 -16.40 -6.68 -10.27
N GLY A 137 -16.67 -7.98 -10.44
CA GLY A 137 -15.89 -9.04 -9.79
C GLY A 137 -15.89 -8.89 -8.26
N GLU A 138 -14.71 -9.09 -7.65
CA GLU A 138 -14.47 -8.92 -6.20
C GLU A 138 -13.89 -7.52 -5.87
N ALA A 139 -14.06 -6.53 -6.76
CA ALA A 139 -13.48 -5.21 -6.58
C ALA A 139 -14.19 -4.41 -5.47
N SER A 140 -13.40 -3.77 -4.60
CA SER A 140 -13.84 -2.71 -3.69
C SER A 140 -13.33 -1.35 -4.15
N ARG A 141 -13.91 -0.26 -3.60
CA ARG A 141 -13.46 1.11 -3.88
C ARG A 141 -11.98 1.28 -3.53
N GLU A 142 -11.62 0.87 -2.32
CA GLU A 142 -10.27 0.94 -1.76
C GLU A 142 -9.30 0.08 -2.58
N GLY A 143 -9.69 -1.15 -2.94
CA GLY A 143 -8.85 -2.05 -3.73
C GLY A 143 -8.60 -1.53 -5.15
N CYS A 144 -9.58 -0.84 -5.76
CA CYS A 144 -9.37 -0.15 -7.03
C CYS A 144 -8.44 1.04 -6.88
N LEU A 145 -8.62 1.87 -5.85
CA LEU A 145 -7.72 2.99 -5.60
C LEU A 145 -6.28 2.48 -5.41
N GLU A 146 -6.05 1.47 -4.57
CA GLU A 146 -4.72 0.94 -4.28
C GLU A 146 -3.97 0.46 -5.52
N ARG A 147 -4.66 -0.18 -6.47
CA ARG A 147 -4.09 -0.73 -7.70
C ARG A 147 -4.13 0.22 -8.91
N THR A 148 -4.66 1.44 -8.76
CA THR A 148 -4.64 2.43 -9.84
C THR A 148 -3.28 3.10 -9.93
N GLU A 149 -2.68 3.04 -11.12
CA GLU A 149 -1.42 3.69 -11.46
C GLU A 149 -1.69 4.85 -12.43
N THR A 150 -0.98 5.97 -12.26
CA THR A 150 -1.09 7.13 -13.14
C THR A 150 0.16 7.30 -14.01
N GLU A 151 -0.03 7.75 -15.24
CA GLU A 151 1.03 8.10 -16.19
C GLU A 151 0.60 9.34 -17.00
N SER A 152 1.54 10.13 -17.51
CA SER A 152 1.21 11.20 -18.45
C SER A 152 2.02 11.11 -19.74
N LYS A 153 1.34 11.31 -20.86
CA LYS A 153 1.92 11.67 -22.17
C LYS A 153 1.63 13.12 -22.56
N ALA A 154 0.80 13.81 -21.79
CA ALA A 154 0.55 15.24 -21.96
C ALA A 154 1.76 16.06 -21.45
N SER A 155 1.75 17.36 -21.73
CA SER A 155 2.79 18.30 -21.27
C SER A 155 2.74 18.61 -19.77
N VAL A 156 1.79 18.03 -19.03
CA VAL A 156 1.59 18.23 -17.58
C VAL A 156 1.63 16.88 -16.86
N PRO A 157 2.12 16.82 -15.61
CA PRO A 157 2.12 15.59 -14.82
C PRO A 157 0.71 15.13 -14.45
N PHE A 158 0.58 13.81 -14.23
CA PHE A 158 -0.60 13.17 -13.68
C PHE A 158 -0.20 12.29 -12.49
N ASP A 159 -0.54 12.76 -11.28
CA ASP A 159 -0.19 12.12 -10.01
C ASP A 159 -1.43 11.61 -9.25
N ARG A 160 -1.20 10.87 -8.16
CA ARG A 160 -2.21 10.35 -7.22
C ARG A 160 -1.82 10.72 -5.80
#